data_AF-K1R258-F1
#
_entry.id   AF-K1R258-F1
#
_cell.length_a   1.000
_cell.length_b   1.000
_cell.length_c   1.000
_cell.angle_alpha   90.00
_cell.angle_beta   90.00
_cell.angle_gamma   90.00
#
_symmetry.space_group_name_H-M   'P 1'
#
loop_
_entity.id
_entity.type
_entity.pdbx_description
1 polymer ?
#
loop_
_entity_poly.entity_id
_entity_poly.type
_entity_poly.pdbx_seq_one_letter_code
_entity_poly.pdbx_strand_id
1 'polypeptide(L)' 'GYAANFWINRYTVLDISRLLRDKSLTFVQISDMFGFSSPAYFSRYVSHNLGVRPTDYRG' A
#
# COMPACT_ATOMS: atom_id res chain seq x y z
N GLY A 1 0.75 1.22 25.06
CA GLY A 1 1.46 1.96 24.00
C GLY A 1 1.61 1.05 22.79
N TYR A 2 1.37 1.56 21.59
CA TYR A 2 1.50 0.77 20.36
C TYR A 2 2.98 0.69 19.94
N ALA A 3 3.42 -0.47 19.43
CA ALA A 3 4.80 -0.68 18.98
C ALA A 3 5.21 0.31 17.87
N ALA A 4 6.49 0.62 17.72
CA ALA A 4 6.98 1.48 16.64
C ALA A 4 6.52 1.01 15.24
N ASN A 5 6.45 -0.31 15.04
CA ASN A 5 5.90 -0.94 13.83
C ASN A 5 4.44 -0.57 13.56
N PHE A 6 3.63 -0.29 14.59
CA PHE A 6 2.24 0.13 14.42
C PHE A 6 2.16 1.53 13.80
N TRP A 7 2.99 2.47 14.28
CA TRP A 7 3.03 3.82 13.73
C TRP A 7 3.67 3.84 12.34
N ILE A 8 4.76 3.09 12.13
CA ILE A 8 5.39 2.93 10.80
C ILE A 8 4.37 2.38 9.81
N ASN A 9 3.66 1.29 10.14
CA ASN A 9 2.63 0.75 9.26
C ASN A 9 1.51 1.76 9.00
N ARG A 10 1.05 2.52 10.02
CA ARG A 10 -0.07 3.44 9.84
C ARG A 10 0.25 4.64 8.94
N TYR A 11 1.47 5.17 9.01
CA TYR A 11 1.91 6.21 8.08
C TYR A 11 2.14 5.63 6.67
N THR A 12 2.79 4.47 6.57
CA THR A 12 3.02 3.76 5.30
C THR A 12 1.70 3.46 4.58
N VAL A 13 0.67 3.00 5.28
CA VAL A 13 -0.64 2.65 4.71
C VAL A 13 -1.40 3.89 4.19
N LEU A 14 -1.28 5.03 4.87
CA LEU A 14 -1.87 6.30 4.41
C LEU A 14 -1.17 6.81 3.13
N ASP A 15 0.15 6.73 3.08
CA ASP A 15 0.91 7.17 1.90
C ASP A 15 0.68 6.23 0.70
N ILE A 16 0.64 4.91 0.93
CA ILE A 16 0.20 3.95 -0.08
C ILE A 16 -1.19 4.31 -0.61
N SER A 17 -2.15 4.65 0.25
CA SER A 17 -3.52 5.02 -0.17
C SER A 17 -3.54 6.25 -1.07
N ARG A 18 -2.69 7.24 -0.80
CA ARG A 18 -2.58 8.46 -1.61
C ARG A 18 -1.99 8.14 -2.98
N LEU A 19 -0.90 7.39 -3.02
CA LEU A 19 -0.22 6.98 -4.25
C LEU A 19 -1.10 6.06 -5.11
N LEU A 20 -1.93 5.21 -4.48
CA LEU A 20 -2.89 4.36 -5.21
C LEU A 20 -3.96 5.15 -5.97
N ARG A 21 -4.28 6.38 -5.53
CA ARG A 21 -5.22 7.28 -6.22
C ARG A 21 -4.57 8.07 -7.35
N ASP A 22 -3.24 8.15 -7.37
CA ASP A 22 -2.49 8.78 -8.43
C ASP A 22 -2.42 7.85 -9.65
N LYS A 23 -3.17 8.20 -10.70
CA LYS A 23 -3.23 7.40 -11.94
C LYS A 23 -1.95 7.47 -12.78
N SER A 24 -1.01 8.38 -12.47
CA SER A 24 0.30 8.44 -13.13
C SER A 24 1.24 7.32 -12.68
N LEU A 25 1.00 6.74 -11.50
CA LEU A 25 1.78 5.66 -10.93
C LEU A 25 1.13 4.31 -11.22
N THR A 26 1.93 3.29 -11.50
CA THR A 26 1.47 1.91 -11.61
C THR A 26 1.54 1.19 -10.27
N PHE A 27 0.74 0.13 -10.12
CA PHE A 27 0.69 -0.63 -8.87
C PHE A 27 2.06 -1.26 -8.54
N VAL A 28 2.78 -1.66 -9.59
CA VAL A 28 4.15 -2.19 -9.50
C VAL A 28 5.13 -1.10 -9.06
N GLN A 29 5.08 0.09 -9.66
CA GLN A 29 5.96 1.20 -9.23
C GLN A 29 5.76 1.56 -7.75
N ILE A 30 4.51 1.58 -7.27
CA ILE A 30 4.23 1.83 -5.86
C ILE A 30 4.80 0.70 -5.00
N SER A 31 4.62 -0.57 -5.39
CA SER A 31 5.23 -1.73 -4.71
C SER A 31 6.75 -1.57 -4.58
N ASP A 32 7.43 -1.16 -5.66
CA ASP A 32 8.88 -0.99 -5.70
C ASP A 32 9.34 0.19 -4.82
N MET A 33 8.61 1.31 -4.81
CA MET A 33 8.90 2.48 -3.97
C MET A 33 8.93 2.15 -2.48
N PHE A 34 8.06 1.25 -2.04
CA PHE A 34 8.01 0.79 -0.65
C PHE A 34 8.88 -0.45 -0.38
N GLY A 35 9.65 -0.92 -1.37
CA GLY A 35 10.59 -2.03 -1.21
C GLY A 35 9.94 -3.41 -1.05
N PHE A 36 8.71 -3.59 -1.54
CA PHE A 36 8.06 -4.90 -1.51
C PHE A 36 8.75 -5.86 -2.49
N SER A 37 9.04 -7.08 -2.03
CA SER A 37 9.70 -8.11 -2.83
C SER A 37 8.88 -8.61 -4.03
N SER A 38 7.57 -8.39 -4.02
CA SER A 38 6.70 -8.68 -5.17
C SER A 38 5.39 -7.88 -5.10
N PRO A 39 4.80 -7.53 -6.26
CA PRO A 39 3.47 -6.92 -6.34
C PRO A 39 2.37 -7.78 -5.70
N ALA A 40 2.50 -9.11 -5.73
CA ALA A 40 1.53 -10.01 -5.09
C ALA A 40 1.57 -9.90 -3.56
N TYR A 41 2.76 -9.75 -2.96
CA TYR A 41 2.89 -9.51 -1.53
C TYR A 41 2.35 -8.14 -1.14
N PHE A 42 2.66 -7.12 -1.94
CA PHE A 42 2.10 -5.78 -1.79
C PHE A 42 0.56 -5.78 -1.83
N SER A 43 -0.05 -6.49 -2.79
CA SER A 43 -1.50 -6.66 -2.88
C SER A 43 -2.13 -7.23 -1.61
N ARG A 44 -1.51 -8.26 -1.00
CA ARG A 44 -1.98 -8.82 0.29
C ARG A 44 -1.85 -7.82 1.42
N TYR A 45 -0.71 -7.10 1.50
CA TYR A 45 -0.49 -6.08 2.51
C TYR A 45 -1.54 -4.96 2.42
N VAL A 46 -1.78 -4.44 1.22
CA VAL A 46 -2.78 -3.41 0.94
C VAL A 46 -4.18 -3.90 1.32
N SER A 47 -4.57 -5.11 0.87
CA SER A 47 -5.89 -5.67 1.18
C SER A 47 -6.10 -5.86 2.68
N HIS A 48 -5.07 -6.30 3.40
CA HIS A 48 -5.14 -6.53 4.84
C HIS A 48 -5.21 -5.23 5.65
N ASN A 49 -4.47 -4.19 5.24
CA ASN A 49 -4.38 -2.94 5.99
C ASN A 49 -5.45 -1.89 5.59
N LEU A 50 -5.90 -1.90 4.34
CA LEU A 50 -6.90 -0.94 3.83
C LEU A 50 -8.31 -1.51 3.77
N GLY A 51 -8.47 -2.84 3.83
CA GLY A 51 -9.78 -3.50 3.79
C GLY A 51 -10.49 -3.44 2.44
N VAL A 52 -9.79 -2.99 1.39
CA VAL A 52 -10.28 -2.83 0.02
C VAL A 52 -9.32 -3.50 -0.95
N ARG A 53 -9.85 -4.07 -2.03
CA ARG A 53 -8.99 -4.73 -3.02
C ARG A 53 -8.24 -3.66 -3.81
N PRO A 54 -6.96 -3.88 -4.16
CA PRO A 54 -6.19 -2.94 -4.99
C PRO A 54 -6.84 -2.56 -6.31
N THR A 55 -7.68 -3.44 -6.87
CA THR A 55 -8.49 -3.18 -8.06
C THR A 55 -9.52 -2.06 -7.85
N ASP A 56 -10.05 -1.91 -6.64
CA ASP A 56 -11.08 -0.92 -6.31
C ASP A 56 -10.49 0.49 -6.21
N TYR A 57 -9.18 0.61 -5.98
CA TYR A 57 -8.49 1.92 -5.98
C TYR A 57 -8.29 2.51 -7.38
N ARG A 58 -8.35 1.68 -8.42
CA ARG A 58 -7.95 2.06 -9.78
C ARG A 58 -9.10 2.14 -10.77
N GLY A 59 -10.35 2.12 -10.27
CA GLY A 59 -11.55 2.38 -11.07
C GLY A 59 -11.42 3.57 -12.00
#